data_AF-A0A4Y3WMS6-F1
#
_entry.id   AF-A0A4Y3WMS6-F1
#
_cell.length_a   1.000
_cell.length_b   1.000
_cell.length_c   1.000
_cell.angle_alpha   90.00
_cell.angle_beta   90.00
_cell.angle_gamma   90.00
#
_symmetry.space_group_name_H-M   'P 1'
#
loop_
_entity.id
_entity.type
_entity.pdbx_description
1 polymer ?
#
loop_
_entity_poly.entity_id
_entity_poly.type
_entity_poly.pdbx_seq_one_letter_code
_entity_poly.pdbx_strand_id
1 'polypeptide(L)'
;MSGRLHVEHVMGTAVTVDLRVAGPADRAVAEVVALLHEVDRVFSTWRPDSDVSRLRAGTLALDACHPWVEQVLTLCARRRDLTAGWFDPWAIPGGVDPTGLVKGWAAQRASDVLVAHGFDDHCVNAGGDVRVRGDANPGVDGRPGWQVGVVDPADRTRMLDVLVVRDGAVATSGAYERGTLAVDPHSGRRVEPLRSATVTGPDLAVADALSTAASAAGLDALPWLASLDGFEALVVTRGEAVHTTPGWVGPAGRRPGQGAPGPAPGYRREGRGRSSVVDEPARVAAVHRGDPACVTMTGQAATTRRAARSRIGSCTAVSRTRVGWLRG
;
A
#
# COMPACT_ATOMS: atom_id res chain seq x y z
N MET A 1 27.79 -2.71 -3.96
CA MET A 1 27.33 -1.39 -4.45
C MET A 1 26.57 -0.72 -3.32
N SER A 2 26.78 0.58 -3.09
CA SER A 2 25.96 1.33 -2.14
C SER A 2 24.66 1.74 -2.84
N GLY A 3 23.50 1.30 -2.37
CA GLY A 3 22.22 1.78 -2.89
C GLY A 3 21.94 3.22 -2.48
N ARG A 4 20.98 3.86 -3.15
CA ARG A 4 20.44 5.17 -2.77
C ARG A 4 18.99 5.01 -2.35
N LEU A 5 18.68 5.38 -1.11
CA LEU A 5 17.33 5.43 -0.60
C LEU A 5 16.86 6.89 -0.50
N HIS A 6 15.71 7.18 -1.08
CA HIS A 6 14.99 8.44 -0.91
C HIS A 6 13.62 8.18 -0.29
N VAL A 7 13.18 9.09 0.58
CA VAL A 7 11.88 9.01 1.25
C VAL A 7 11.16 10.33 1.04
N GLU A 8 9.96 10.27 0.47
CA GLU A 8 9.10 11.42 0.20
C GLU A 8 7.77 11.27 0.96
N HIS A 9 7.31 12.33 1.60
CA HIS A 9 6.04 12.33 2.33
C HIS A 9 4.95 13.00 1.50
N VAL A 10 4.06 12.21 0.90
CA VAL A 10 3.07 12.66 -0.09
C VAL A 10 1.89 11.68 -0.16
N MET A 11 0.73 12.10 -0.65
CA MET A 11 -0.49 11.27 -0.74
C MET A 11 -0.97 10.70 0.62
N GLY A 12 -0.62 11.37 1.72
CA GLY A 12 -0.94 10.94 3.09
C GLY A 12 -0.16 9.69 3.55
N THR A 13 0.97 9.37 2.92
CA THR A 13 1.86 8.27 3.30
C THR A 13 3.33 8.64 3.09
N ALA A 14 4.24 7.71 3.39
CA ALA A 14 5.63 7.79 2.95
C ALA A 14 5.80 6.94 1.69
N VAL A 15 6.44 7.52 0.67
CA VAL A 15 6.87 6.83 -0.55
C VAL A 15 8.38 6.69 -0.49
N THR A 16 8.89 5.47 -0.52
CA THR A 16 10.33 5.20 -0.56
C THR A 16 10.75 4.77 -1.95
N VAL A 17 11.86 5.34 -2.44
CA VAL A 17 12.51 4.99 -3.70
C VAL A 17 13.90 4.46 -3.38
N ASP A 18 14.11 3.16 -3.54
CA ASP A 18 15.40 2.49 -3.35
C ASP A 18 16.00 2.14 -4.72
N LEU A 19 17.13 2.75 -5.05
CA LEU A 19 17.85 2.57 -6.31
C LEU A 19 19.16 1.79 -6.06
N ARG A 20 19.41 0.73 -6.83
CA ARG A 20 20.68 -0.01 -6.80
C ARG A 20 21.63 0.54 -7.85
N VAL A 21 22.24 1.69 -7.55
CA VAL A 21 23.03 2.47 -8.52
C VAL A 21 24.39 2.87 -7.96
N ALA A 22 25.38 3.02 -8.83
CA ALA A 22 26.70 3.55 -8.47
C ALA A 22 26.87 5.05 -8.78
N GLY A 23 25.92 5.66 -9.51
CA GLY A 23 26.02 7.02 -10.07
C GLY A 23 24.95 8.00 -9.57
N PRO A 24 24.97 9.25 -10.07
CA PRO A 24 24.01 10.28 -9.68
C PRO A 24 22.59 9.90 -10.13
N ALA A 25 21.61 10.13 -9.26
CA ALA A 25 20.20 9.86 -9.53
C ALA A 25 19.29 11.05 -9.17
N ASP A 26 19.87 12.21 -8.84
CA ASP A 26 19.14 13.37 -8.33
C ASP A 26 18.05 13.85 -9.29
N ARG A 27 18.32 13.85 -10.59
CA ARG A 27 17.34 14.26 -11.61
C ARG A 27 16.14 13.33 -11.67
N ALA A 28 16.37 12.03 -11.69
CA ALA A 28 15.29 11.04 -11.75
C ALA A 28 14.47 11.04 -10.45
N VAL A 29 15.13 11.12 -9.29
CA VAL A 29 14.45 11.24 -8.00
C VAL A 29 13.63 12.53 -7.94
N ALA A 30 14.17 13.67 -8.39
CA ALA A 30 13.43 14.93 -8.43
C ALA A 30 12.20 14.86 -9.35
N GLU A 31 12.30 14.18 -10.50
CA GLU A 31 11.17 13.97 -11.39
C GLU A 31 10.11 13.06 -10.78
N VAL A 32 10.51 11.99 -10.10
CA VAL A 32 9.60 11.13 -9.32
C VAL A 32 8.88 11.92 -8.23
N VAL A 33 9.61 12.73 -7.46
CA VAL A 33 9.02 13.58 -6.41
C VAL A 33 8.01 14.55 -7.02
N ALA A 34 8.38 15.25 -8.09
CA ALA A 34 7.47 16.17 -8.79
C ALA A 34 6.21 15.47 -9.29
N LEU A 35 6.35 14.27 -9.88
CA LEU A 35 5.23 13.42 -10.29
C LEU A 35 4.31 13.11 -9.11
N LEU A 36 4.84 12.63 -7.99
CA LEU A 36 4.04 12.23 -6.83
C LEU A 36 3.27 13.41 -6.21
N HIS A 37 3.89 14.60 -6.14
CA HIS A 37 3.22 15.81 -5.68
C HIS A 37 2.12 16.27 -6.64
N GLU A 38 2.33 16.12 -7.95
CA GLU A 38 1.30 16.42 -8.94
C GLU A 38 0.13 15.42 -8.85
N VAL A 39 0.41 14.13 -8.63
CA VAL A 39 -0.63 13.14 -8.36
C VAL A 39 -1.44 13.52 -7.12
N ASP A 40 -0.80 13.90 -6.02
CA ASP A 40 -1.52 14.35 -4.81
C ASP A 40 -2.38 15.60 -5.10
N ARG A 41 -1.84 16.57 -5.83
CA ARG A 41 -2.58 17.78 -6.24
C ARG A 41 -3.83 17.45 -7.05
N VAL A 42 -3.76 16.48 -7.94
CA VAL A 42 -4.88 16.09 -8.82
C VAL A 42 -5.89 15.18 -8.10
N PHE A 43 -5.41 14.16 -7.39
CA PHE A 43 -6.25 13.02 -6.97
C PHE A 43 -6.63 13.00 -5.49
N SER A 44 -6.05 13.86 -4.64
CA SER A 44 -6.34 13.83 -3.20
C SER A 44 -7.81 14.10 -2.91
N THR A 45 -8.49 13.19 -2.20
CA THR A 45 -9.89 13.39 -1.75
C THR A 45 -9.99 14.19 -0.45
N TRP A 46 -8.86 14.67 0.09
CA TRP A 46 -8.77 15.46 1.33
C TRP A 46 -8.42 16.92 1.07
N ARG A 47 -7.83 17.22 -0.08
CA ARG A 47 -7.49 18.58 -0.52
C ARG A 47 -8.67 19.22 -1.23
N PRO A 48 -9.31 20.27 -0.69
CA PRO A 48 -10.49 20.88 -1.31
C PRO A 48 -10.22 21.48 -2.69
N ASP A 49 -8.96 21.83 -2.97
CA ASP A 49 -8.48 22.41 -4.22
C ASP A 49 -8.13 21.37 -5.29
N SER A 50 -8.10 20.07 -4.96
CA SER A 50 -7.79 19.03 -5.94
C SER A 50 -8.90 18.85 -6.97
N ASP A 51 -8.52 18.41 -8.16
CA ASP A 51 -9.44 18.10 -9.24
C ASP A 51 -10.48 17.05 -8.82
N VAL A 52 -10.05 15.97 -8.16
CA VAL A 52 -10.97 14.91 -7.69
C VAL A 52 -11.92 15.40 -6.59
N SER A 53 -11.45 16.18 -5.61
CA SER A 53 -12.36 16.74 -4.58
C SER A 53 -13.39 17.67 -5.19
N ARG A 54 -12.98 18.49 -6.16
CA ARG A 54 -13.87 19.41 -6.86
C ARG A 54 -14.86 18.70 -7.77
N LEU A 55 -14.42 17.64 -8.46
CA LEU A 55 -15.27 16.75 -9.25
C LEU A 55 -16.32 16.06 -8.37
N ARG A 56 -15.91 15.52 -7.22
CA ARG A 56 -16.82 14.92 -6.21
C ARG A 56 -17.85 15.92 -5.69
N ALA A 57 -17.44 17.17 -5.47
CA ALA A 57 -18.32 18.24 -5.04
C ALA A 57 -19.21 18.82 -6.16
N GLY A 58 -19.03 18.40 -7.42
CA GLY A 58 -19.75 18.96 -8.58
C GLY A 58 -19.34 20.38 -8.95
N THR A 59 -18.17 20.84 -8.48
CA THR A 59 -17.64 22.21 -8.70
C THR A 59 -16.61 22.29 -9.83
N LEU A 60 -16.28 21.16 -10.44
CA LEU A 60 -15.42 21.04 -11.61
C LEU A 60 -15.98 19.92 -12.50
N ALA A 61 -16.14 20.20 -13.78
CA ALA A 61 -16.54 19.20 -14.77
C ALA A 61 -15.33 18.32 -15.17
N LEU A 62 -15.60 17.09 -15.60
CA LEU A 62 -14.54 16.11 -15.91
C LEU A 62 -13.60 16.60 -17.03
N ASP A 63 -14.13 17.26 -18.05
CA ASP A 63 -13.36 17.82 -19.17
C ASP A 63 -12.46 19.01 -18.77
N ALA A 64 -12.73 19.62 -17.63
CA ALA A 64 -11.92 20.68 -17.03
C ALA A 64 -10.92 20.16 -15.99
N CYS A 65 -10.95 18.87 -15.64
CA CYS A 65 -9.95 18.24 -14.80
C CYS A 65 -8.64 18.02 -15.56
N HIS A 66 -7.56 17.82 -14.81
CA HIS A 66 -6.30 17.31 -15.33
C HIS A 66 -6.55 16.02 -16.13
N PRO A 67 -5.94 15.83 -17.33
CA PRO A 67 -6.21 14.68 -18.21
C PRO A 67 -6.02 13.30 -17.55
N TRP A 68 -5.16 13.23 -16.53
CA TRP A 68 -4.98 12.00 -15.74
C TRP A 68 -6.27 11.54 -15.06
N VAL A 69 -7.20 12.44 -14.72
CA VAL A 69 -8.47 12.04 -14.12
C VAL A 69 -9.26 11.15 -15.07
N GLU A 70 -9.44 11.56 -16.33
CA GLU A 70 -10.10 10.73 -17.34
C GLU A 70 -9.34 9.41 -17.60
N GLN A 71 -8.01 9.48 -17.67
CA GLN A 71 -7.17 8.29 -17.82
C GLN A 71 -7.37 7.28 -16.68
N VAL A 72 -7.34 7.75 -15.43
CA VAL A 72 -7.52 6.91 -14.24
C VAL A 72 -8.94 6.37 -14.17
N LEU A 73 -9.97 7.17 -14.48
CA LEU A 73 -11.35 6.69 -14.54
C LEU A 73 -11.55 5.62 -15.61
N THR A 74 -10.86 5.73 -16.75
CA THR A 74 -10.84 4.68 -17.78
C THR A 74 -10.20 3.40 -17.25
N LEU A 75 -9.09 3.50 -16.50
CA LEU A 75 -8.49 2.33 -15.85
C LEU A 75 -9.45 1.72 -14.83
N CYS A 76 -10.10 2.54 -14.02
CA CYS A 76 -11.08 2.09 -13.04
C CYS A 76 -12.26 1.36 -13.67
N ALA A 77 -12.79 1.85 -14.79
CA ALA A 77 -13.88 1.18 -15.52
C ALA A 77 -13.49 -0.26 -15.90
N ARG A 78 -12.27 -0.45 -16.41
CA ARG A 78 -11.76 -1.79 -16.73
C ARG A 78 -11.61 -2.69 -15.49
N ARG A 79 -11.21 -2.12 -14.34
CA ARG A 79 -11.10 -2.88 -13.09
C ARG A 79 -12.48 -3.23 -12.52
N ARG A 80 -13.46 -2.34 -12.69
CA ARG A 80 -14.86 -2.63 -12.36
C ARG A 80 -15.36 -3.84 -13.13
N ASP A 81 -15.14 -3.88 -14.44
CA ASP A 81 -15.53 -5.03 -15.26
C ASP A 81 -14.80 -6.31 -14.83
N LEU A 82 -13.48 -6.21 -14.61
CA LEU A 82 -12.63 -7.35 -14.22
C LEU A 82 -13.04 -7.99 -12.89
N THR A 83 -13.51 -7.15 -11.96
CA THR A 83 -13.90 -7.55 -10.60
C THR A 83 -15.40 -7.79 -10.47
N ALA A 84 -16.12 -7.84 -11.60
CA ALA A 84 -17.58 -7.94 -11.63
C ALA A 84 -18.29 -6.87 -10.79
N GLY A 85 -17.68 -5.68 -10.60
CA GLY A 85 -18.21 -4.58 -9.82
C GLY A 85 -17.63 -4.43 -8.42
N TRP A 86 -16.86 -5.41 -7.91
CA TRP A 86 -16.28 -5.33 -6.55
C TRP A 86 -15.27 -4.19 -6.36
N PHE A 87 -14.68 -3.71 -7.45
CA PHE A 87 -14.01 -2.41 -7.52
C PHE A 87 -14.90 -1.42 -8.29
N ASP A 88 -15.59 -0.51 -7.61
CA ASP A 88 -16.41 0.51 -8.26
C ASP A 88 -16.17 1.90 -7.63
N PRO A 89 -15.38 2.78 -8.26
CA PRO A 89 -15.15 4.12 -7.71
C PRO A 89 -16.39 5.01 -7.77
N TRP A 90 -17.41 4.68 -8.58
CA TRP A 90 -18.65 5.46 -8.68
C TRP A 90 -19.68 5.06 -7.63
N ALA A 91 -19.55 3.88 -7.03
CA ALA A 91 -20.43 3.40 -5.96
C ALA A 91 -20.06 3.94 -4.57
N ILE A 92 -18.97 4.70 -4.46
CA ILE A 92 -18.48 5.22 -3.19
C ILE A 92 -19.32 6.44 -2.73
N PRO A 93 -19.74 6.50 -1.45
CA PRO A 93 -20.44 7.66 -0.93
C PRO A 93 -19.66 8.97 -1.12
N GLY A 94 -20.36 10.03 -1.53
CA GLY A 94 -19.77 11.34 -1.76
C GLY A 94 -19.20 11.55 -3.17
N GLY A 95 -19.49 10.64 -4.11
CA GLY A 95 -19.15 10.78 -5.52
C GLY A 95 -17.99 9.87 -5.94
N VAL A 96 -17.50 10.08 -7.15
CA VAL A 96 -16.43 9.25 -7.73
C VAL A 96 -15.16 9.27 -6.88
N ASP A 97 -14.64 8.11 -6.51
CA ASP A 97 -13.46 7.94 -5.67
C ASP A 97 -12.47 6.90 -6.27
N PRO A 98 -11.46 7.34 -7.03
CA PRO A 98 -10.48 6.43 -7.62
C PRO A 98 -9.35 6.03 -6.66
N THR A 99 -9.40 6.37 -5.37
CA THR A 99 -8.24 6.22 -4.45
C THR A 99 -7.78 4.78 -4.26
N GLY A 100 -8.65 3.78 -4.47
CA GLY A 100 -8.29 2.35 -4.47
C GLY A 100 -7.46 1.88 -5.66
N LEU A 101 -7.13 2.77 -6.61
CA LEU A 101 -6.22 2.51 -7.73
C LEU A 101 -5.08 3.52 -7.81
N VAL A 102 -5.32 4.76 -7.36
CA VAL A 102 -4.40 5.89 -7.56
C VAL A 102 -3.03 5.67 -6.92
N LYS A 103 -2.93 5.06 -5.72
CA LYS A 103 -1.63 4.87 -5.06
C LYS A 103 -0.75 3.92 -5.87
N GLY A 104 -1.29 2.76 -6.24
CA GLY A 104 -0.59 1.79 -7.06
C GLY A 104 -0.23 2.35 -8.44
N TRP A 105 -1.12 3.13 -9.05
CA TRP A 105 -0.84 3.85 -10.31
C TRP A 105 0.28 4.88 -10.17
N ALA A 106 0.31 5.65 -9.10
CA ALA A 106 1.36 6.65 -8.86
C ALA A 106 2.73 6.00 -8.68
N ALA A 107 2.81 4.95 -7.86
CA ALA A 107 4.03 4.19 -7.61
C ALA A 107 4.51 3.43 -8.86
N GLN A 108 3.57 2.89 -9.66
CA GLN A 108 3.88 2.31 -10.97
C GLN A 108 4.52 3.36 -11.89
N ARG A 109 3.91 4.54 -12.02
CA ARG A 109 4.46 5.61 -12.87
C ARG A 109 5.79 6.16 -12.37
N ALA A 110 5.99 6.22 -11.05
CA ALA A 110 7.30 6.54 -10.48
C ALA A 110 8.36 5.52 -10.89
N SER A 111 8.02 4.22 -10.87
CA SER A 111 8.89 3.16 -11.39
C SER A 111 9.18 3.35 -12.88
N ASP A 112 8.18 3.68 -13.69
CA ASP A 112 8.34 3.90 -15.14
C ASP A 112 9.26 5.10 -15.43
N VAL A 113 9.19 6.17 -14.64
CA VAL A 113 10.12 7.31 -14.72
C VAL A 113 11.56 6.84 -14.45
N LEU A 114 11.78 6.04 -13.41
CA LEU A 114 13.11 5.52 -13.09
C LEU A 114 13.69 4.67 -14.24
N VAL A 115 12.88 3.80 -14.84
CA VAL A 115 13.26 3.03 -16.04
C VAL A 115 13.62 3.95 -17.20
N ALA A 116 12.84 5.02 -17.43
CA ALA A 116 13.14 5.99 -18.50
C ALA A 116 14.46 6.74 -18.29
N HIS A 117 14.93 6.86 -17.04
CA HIS A 117 16.25 7.38 -16.69
C HIS A 117 17.37 6.31 -16.70
N GLY A 118 17.07 5.07 -17.07
CA GLY A 118 18.04 3.97 -17.15
C GLY A 118 18.32 3.28 -15.81
N PHE A 119 17.42 3.43 -14.83
CA PHE A 119 17.49 2.70 -13.56
C PHE A 119 16.60 1.47 -13.66
N ASP A 120 17.22 0.31 -13.89
CA ASP A 120 16.53 -0.98 -14.07
C ASP A 120 16.41 -1.80 -12.77
N ASP A 121 17.22 -1.47 -11.76
CA ASP A 121 17.27 -2.14 -10.47
C ASP A 121 16.77 -1.21 -9.35
N HIS A 122 15.48 -1.26 -9.04
CA HIS A 122 14.86 -0.40 -8.03
C HIS A 122 13.61 -0.97 -7.38
N CYS A 123 13.25 -0.36 -6.25
CA CYS A 123 12.01 -0.58 -5.55
C CYS A 123 11.34 0.75 -5.23
N VAL A 124 10.07 0.89 -5.61
CA VAL A 124 9.19 1.98 -5.18
C VAL A 124 8.14 1.39 -4.26
N ASN A 125 8.07 1.88 -3.02
CA ASN A 125 7.07 1.46 -2.04
C ASN A 125 6.27 2.67 -1.59
N ALA A 126 4.97 2.68 -1.85
CA ALA A 126 4.03 3.71 -1.42
C ALA A 126 3.10 3.15 -0.33
N GLY A 127 3.48 3.34 0.94
CA GLY A 127 2.65 2.94 2.07
C GLY A 127 2.40 1.44 2.23
N GLY A 128 3.20 0.57 1.60
CA GLY A 128 2.99 -0.89 1.58
C GLY A 128 2.68 -1.44 0.19
N ASP A 129 2.31 -0.59 -0.76
CA ASP A 129 2.13 -0.95 -2.17
C ASP A 129 3.47 -0.81 -2.89
N VAL A 130 4.02 -1.95 -3.32
CA VAL A 130 5.42 -2.08 -3.76
C VAL A 130 5.49 -2.43 -5.23
N ARG A 131 6.24 -1.66 -6.02
CA ARG A 131 6.65 -1.97 -7.39
C ARG A 131 8.16 -2.18 -7.42
N VAL A 132 8.61 -3.30 -7.97
CA VAL A 132 10.04 -3.62 -8.07
C VAL A 132 10.48 -3.94 -9.49
N ARG A 133 11.71 -3.60 -9.82
CA ARG A 133 12.40 -3.91 -11.07
C ARG A 133 13.80 -4.43 -10.78
N GLY A 134 14.24 -5.37 -11.61
CA GLY A 134 15.60 -5.89 -11.57
C GLY A 134 15.94 -6.61 -10.26
N ASP A 135 17.22 -6.60 -9.91
CA ASP A 135 17.77 -7.31 -8.78
C ASP A 135 18.00 -6.37 -7.59
N ALA A 136 17.67 -6.83 -6.38
CA ALA A 136 18.00 -6.10 -5.16
C ALA A 136 19.52 -6.04 -4.88
N ASN A 137 20.30 -6.91 -5.53
CA ASN A 137 21.75 -7.01 -5.39
C ASN A 137 22.41 -7.27 -6.76
N PRO A 138 22.42 -6.28 -7.66
CA PRO A 138 22.96 -6.47 -9.02
C PRO A 138 24.44 -6.83 -8.97
N GLY A 139 24.84 -7.79 -9.82
CA GLY A 139 26.21 -8.30 -9.90
C GLY A 139 26.61 -9.30 -8.81
N VAL A 140 25.66 -9.77 -7.98
CA VAL A 140 25.89 -10.86 -7.02
C VAL A 140 25.12 -12.10 -7.44
N ASP A 141 25.84 -13.10 -7.95
CA ASP A 141 25.25 -14.35 -8.43
C ASP A 141 24.48 -15.11 -7.33
N GLY A 142 23.37 -15.74 -7.73
CA GLY A 142 22.59 -16.62 -6.87
C GLY A 142 21.75 -15.93 -5.80
N ARG A 143 21.70 -14.59 -5.77
CA ARG A 143 20.77 -13.87 -4.88
C ARG A 143 19.39 -13.69 -5.54
N PRO A 144 18.31 -13.93 -4.78
CA PRO A 144 16.96 -13.73 -5.28
C PRO A 144 16.70 -12.24 -5.61
N GLY A 145 15.63 -11.98 -6.36
CA GLY A 145 15.09 -10.63 -6.59
C GLY A 145 14.71 -9.92 -5.28
N TRP A 146 13.92 -8.86 -5.38
CA TRP A 146 13.48 -8.10 -4.22
C TRP A 146 12.63 -8.96 -3.28
N GLN A 147 12.95 -8.88 -1.99
CA GLN A 147 12.19 -9.55 -0.93
C GLN A 147 11.12 -8.59 -0.40
N VAL A 148 9.86 -8.90 -0.68
CA VAL A 148 8.70 -8.10 -0.28
C VAL A 148 7.95 -8.85 0.82
N GLY A 149 7.95 -8.31 2.03
CA GLY A 149 7.29 -8.92 3.19
C GLY A 149 5.77 -8.68 3.17
N VAL A 150 5.01 -9.73 3.48
CA VAL A 150 3.56 -9.65 3.76
C VAL A 150 3.37 -9.65 5.26
N VAL A 151 2.98 -8.50 5.80
CA VAL A 151 2.88 -8.26 7.25
C VAL A 151 1.62 -8.89 7.82
N ASP A 152 1.71 -9.45 9.03
CA ASP A 152 0.54 -9.91 9.78
C ASP A 152 -0.30 -8.70 10.22
N PRO A 153 -1.59 -8.60 9.82
CA PRO A 153 -2.45 -7.48 10.21
C PRO A 153 -2.77 -7.46 11.71
N ALA A 154 -2.62 -8.57 12.43
CA ALA A 154 -2.82 -8.65 13.89
C ALA A 154 -1.55 -8.27 14.68
N ASP A 155 -0.37 -8.54 14.13
CA ASP A 155 0.93 -8.18 14.72
C ASP A 155 1.91 -7.67 13.65
N ARG A 156 2.08 -6.35 13.60
CA ARG A 156 2.94 -5.70 12.59
C ARG A 156 4.44 -6.02 12.74
N THR A 157 4.84 -6.71 13.81
CA THR A 157 6.22 -7.19 13.99
C THR A 157 6.47 -8.56 13.34
N ARG A 158 5.39 -9.24 12.91
CA ARG A 158 5.43 -10.56 12.28
C ARG A 158 5.16 -10.48 10.78
N MET A 159 5.85 -11.33 10.02
CA MET A 159 5.56 -11.57 8.61
C MET A 159 4.74 -12.85 8.45
N LEU A 160 3.68 -12.80 7.66
CA LEU A 160 2.94 -13.98 7.19
C LEU A 160 3.70 -14.69 6.07
N ASP A 161 4.34 -13.92 5.19
CA ASP A 161 5.10 -14.43 4.06
C ASP A 161 6.17 -13.42 3.59
N VAL A 162 7.08 -13.88 2.74
CA VAL A 162 8.06 -13.04 2.03
C VAL A 162 8.11 -13.49 0.58
N LEU A 163 7.68 -12.61 -0.32
CA LEU A 163 7.67 -12.83 -1.76
C LEU A 163 9.02 -12.42 -2.36
N VAL A 164 9.54 -13.25 -3.26
CA VAL A 164 10.70 -12.90 -4.10
C VAL A 164 10.18 -12.39 -5.45
N VAL A 165 10.38 -11.10 -5.72
CA VAL A 165 9.84 -10.43 -6.91
C VAL A 165 10.98 -9.73 -7.66
N ARG A 166 11.13 -10.01 -8.95
CA ARG A 166 12.16 -9.36 -9.79
C ARG A 166 11.58 -8.23 -10.64
N ASP A 167 10.53 -8.54 -11.36
CA ASP A 167 9.73 -7.57 -12.12
C ASP A 167 8.26 -7.83 -11.82
N GLY A 168 7.76 -7.15 -10.80
CA GLY A 168 6.36 -7.25 -10.41
C GLY A 168 5.99 -6.25 -9.33
N ALA A 169 4.83 -6.48 -8.76
CA ALA A 169 4.16 -5.59 -7.84
C ALA A 169 3.46 -6.40 -6.75
N VAL A 170 3.37 -5.82 -5.55
CA VAL A 170 2.62 -6.35 -4.42
C VAL A 170 1.84 -5.19 -3.80
N ALA A 171 0.52 -5.30 -3.75
CA ALA A 171 -0.35 -4.32 -3.12
C ALA A 171 -1.11 -4.95 -1.96
N THR A 172 -1.33 -4.19 -0.89
CA THR A 172 -2.05 -4.68 0.29
C THR A 172 -3.13 -3.69 0.70
N SER A 173 -4.38 -4.17 0.69
CA SER A 173 -5.49 -3.44 1.31
C SER A 173 -5.74 -4.01 2.71
N GLY A 174 -5.65 -3.16 3.73
CA GLY A 174 -5.82 -3.55 5.14
C GLY A 174 -6.86 -2.70 5.86
N ALA A 175 -7.63 -3.32 6.77
CA ALA A 175 -8.59 -2.61 7.62
C ALA A 175 -7.94 -1.61 8.61
N TYR A 176 -6.62 -1.71 8.80
CA TYR A 176 -5.83 -0.87 9.70
C TYR A 176 -5.37 0.45 9.07
N GLU A 177 -5.38 0.59 7.74
CA GLU A 177 -4.76 1.76 7.09
C GLU A 177 -5.65 2.99 7.14
N ARG A 178 -6.98 2.81 7.07
CA ARG A 178 -7.97 3.88 7.21
C ARG A 178 -9.20 3.25 7.85
N GLY A 179 -9.52 3.63 9.08
CA GLY A 179 -10.58 3.05 9.92
C GLY A 179 -12.03 3.20 9.41
N THR A 180 -12.23 3.22 8.10
CA THR A 180 -13.50 3.22 7.40
C THR A 180 -13.81 1.80 6.94
N LEU A 181 -14.92 1.23 7.42
CA LEU A 181 -15.50 0.01 6.88
C LEU A 181 -15.55 0.09 5.34
N ALA A 182 -15.09 -0.97 4.67
CA ALA A 182 -15.20 -1.11 3.23
C ALA A 182 -16.68 -0.98 2.82
N VAL A 183 -16.93 -0.45 1.63
CA VAL A 183 -18.28 -0.37 1.05
C VAL A 183 -18.41 -1.51 0.07
N ASP A 184 -19.48 -2.30 0.21
CA ASP A 184 -19.88 -3.22 -0.85
C ASP A 184 -20.53 -2.38 -1.96
N PRO A 185 -19.91 -2.31 -3.15
CA PRO A 185 -20.39 -1.49 -4.26
C PRO A 185 -21.72 -1.99 -4.85
N HIS A 186 -22.10 -3.26 -4.64
CA HIS A 186 -23.36 -3.81 -5.12
C HIS A 186 -24.56 -3.35 -4.29
N SER A 187 -24.38 -3.28 -2.97
CA SER A 187 -25.44 -2.88 -2.04
C SER A 187 -25.34 -1.43 -1.57
N GLY A 188 -24.18 -0.77 -1.78
CA GLY A 188 -23.84 0.53 -1.22
C GLY A 188 -23.69 0.52 0.30
N ARG A 189 -23.73 -0.66 0.93
CA ARG A 189 -23.67 -0.80 2.38
C ARG A 189 -22.23 -0.95 2.85
N ARG A 190 -21.98 -0.48 4.07
CA ARG A 190 -20.73 -0.79 4.76
C ARG A 190 -20.70 -2.29 5.07
N VAL A 191 -19.62 -2.93 4.65
CA VAL A 191 -19.31 -4.31 5.00
C VAL A 191 -18.15 -4.35 5.97
N GLU A 192 -18.08 -5.44 6.73
CA GLU A 192 -16.90 -5.71 7.54
C GLU A 192 -15.84 -6.37 6.65
N PRO A 193 -14.76 -5.68 6.29
CA PRO A 193 -13.79 -6.22 5.35
C PRO A 193 -12.97 -7.37 5.97
N LEU A 194 -12.24 -8.06 5.10
CA LEU A 194 -11.06 -8.84 5.50
C LEU A 194 -10.13 -7.99 6.39
N ARG A 195 -9.32 -8.64 7.23
CA ARG A 195 -8.26 -7.93 7.98
C ARG A 195 -7.21 -7.38 7.02
N SER A 196 -6.85 -8.19 6.03
CA SER A 196 -6.02 -7.77 4.90
C SER A 196 -6.31 -8.62 3.66
N ALA A 197 -6.08 -8.02 2.50
CA ALA A 197 -5.96 -8.69 1.22
C ALA A 197 -4.68 -8.19 0.55
N THR A 198 -3.75 -9.12 0.29
CA THR A 198 -2.51 -8.86 -0.45
C THR A 198 -2.64 -9.47 -1.83
N VAL A 199 -2.32 -8.71 -2.88
CA VAL A 199 -2.32 -9.18 -4.27
C VAL A 199 -0.94 -8.92 -4.86
N THR A 200 -0.36 -9.95 -5.49
CA THR A 200 0.89 -9.85 -6.25
C THR A 200 0.61 -10.03 -7.75
N GLY A 201 1.36 -9.35 -8.60
CA GLY A 201 1.23 -9.46 -10.05
C GLY A 201 2.15 -8.51 -10.84
N PRO A 202 1.98 -8.38 -12.17
CA PRO A 202 2.90 -7.60 -13.01
C PRO A 202 2.70 -6.08 -12.92
N ASP A 203 1.51 -5.60 -12.57
CA ASP A 203 1.14 -4.18 -12.59
C ASP A 203 0.57 -3.75 -11.24
N LEU A 204 1.16 -2.71 -10.64
CA LEU A 204 0.80 -2.28 -9.29
C LEU A 204 -0.57 -1.59 -9.25
N ALA A 205 -0.98 -0.89 -10.31
CA ALA A 205 -2.29 -0.25 -10.37
C ALA A 205 -3.43 -1.29 -10.46
N VAL A 206 -3.20 -2.40 -11.17
CA VAL A 206 -4.10 -3.54 -11.14
C VAL A 206 -4.11 -4.16 -9.74
N ALA A 207 -2.95 -4.50 -9.18
CA ALA A 207 -2.86 -5.15 -7.87
C ALA A 207 -3.54 -4.34 -6.74
N ASP A 208 -3.37 -3.01 -6.70
CA ASP A 208 -4.01 -2.11 -5.71
C ASP A 208 -5.54 -2.20 -5.80
N ALA A 209 -6.08 -2.08 -7.02
CA ALA A 209 -7.51 -2.18 -7.26
C ALA A 209 -8.08 -3.58 -6.95
N LEU A 210 -7.34 -4.65 -7.31
CA LEU A 210 -7.73 -6.02 -7.00
C LEU A 210 -7.70 -6.29 -5.50
N SER A 211 -6.72 -5.76 -4.77
CA SER A 211 -6.65 -5.89 -3.32
C SER A 211 -7.81 -5.14 -2.62
N THR A 212 -8.19 -3.98 -3.16
CA THR A 212 -9.35 -3.20 -2.70
C THR A 212 -10.64 -3.99 -2.93
N ALA A 213 -10.82 -4.55 -4.13
CA ALA A 213 -11.98 -5.38 -4.47
C ALA A 213 -12.06 -6.62 -3.57
N ALA A 214 -10.95 -7.32 -3.38
CA ALA A 214 -10.87 -8.50 -2.54
C ALA A 214 -11.24 -8.19 -1.09
N SER A 215 -10.82 -7.03 -0.57
CA SER A 215 -11.16 -6.58 0.78
C SER A 215 -12.67 -6.43 0.99
N ALA A 216 -13.40 -6.00 -0.04
CA ALA A 216 -14.86 -5.89 -0.01
C ALA A 216 -15.57 -7.23 -0.28
N ALA A 217 -15.08 -8.00 -1.25
CA ALA A 217 -15.66 -9.28 -1.65
C ALA A 217 -15.42 -10.42 -0.64
N GLY A 218 -14.40 -10.31 0.21
CA GLY A 218 -14.08 -11.36 1.17
C GLY A 218 -13.48 -12.60 0.50
N LEU A 219 -13.84 -13.79 1.00
CA LEU A 219 -13.34 -15.06 0.45
C LEU A 219 -13.87 -15.36 -0.96
N ASP A 220 -14.99 -14.75 -1.35
CA ASP A 220 -15.54 -14.84 -2.70
C ASP A 220 -14.63 -14.19 -3.75
N ALA A 221 -13.60 -13.45 -3.30
CA ALA A 221 -12.54 -12.92 -4.15
C ALA A 221 -11.65 -14.01 -4.78
N LEU A 222 -11.40 -15.09 -4.04
CA LEU A 222 -10.34 -16.05 -4.38
C LEU A 222 -10.57 -16.78 -5.71
N PRO A 223 -11.78 -17.26 -6.06
CA PRO A 223 -11.98 -17.98 -7.31
C PRO A 223 -11.70 -17.14 -8.55
N TRP A 224 -12.13 -15.87 -8.58
CA TRP A 224 -11.89 -15.02 -9.73
C TRP A 224 -10.46 -14.46 -9.74
N LEU A 225 -9.84 -14.16 -8.58
CA LEU A 225 -8.41 -13.82 -8.53
C LEU A 225 -7.54 -14.95 -9.08
N ALA A 226 -7.84 -16.20 -8.72
CA ALA A 226 -7.16 -17.38 -9.23
C ALA A 226 -7.36 -17.62 -10.74
N SER A 227 -8.34 -16.96 -11.37
CA SER A 227 -8.56 -17.01 -12.82
C SER A 227 -7.82 -15.92 -13.60
N LEU A 228 -7.20 -14.97 -12.91
CA LEU A 228 -6.46 -13.88 -13.54
C LEU A 228 -5.01 -14.28 -13.77
N ASP A 229 -4.62 -14.36 -15.04
CA ASP A 229 -3.26 -14.70 -15.43
C ASP A 229 -2.24 -13.73 -14.80
N GLY A 230 -1.26 -14.29 -14.08
CA GLY A 230 -0.18 -13.54 -13.47
C GLY A 230 -0.52 -12.83 -12.16
N PHE A 231 -1.72 -13.03 -11.60
CA PHE A 231 -2.09 -12.49 -10.29
C PHE A 231 -2.33 -13.60 -9.27
N GLU A 232 -1.84 -13.38 -8.05
CA GLU A 232 -2.07 -14.27 -6.91
C GLU A 232 -2.41 -13.43 -5.68
N ALA A 233 -3.13 -14.01 -4.72
CA ALA A 233 -3.57 -13.31 -3.53
C ALA A 233 -3.40 -14.12 -2.25
N LEU A 234 -3.17 -13.39 -1.16
CA LEU A 234 -3.23 -13.86 0.22
C LEU A 234 -4.22 -12.99 0.97
N VAL A 235 -5.25 -13.61 1.55
CA VAL A 235 -6.28 -12.93 2.34
C VAL A 235 -6.27 -13.41 3.78
N VAL A 236 -6.45 -12.48 4.71
CA VAL A 236 -6.56 -12.75 6.14
C VAL A 236 -7.96 -12.39 6.59
N THR A 237 -8.72 -13.40 7.02
CA THR A 237 -10.08 -13.21 7.54
C THR A 237 -10.08 -12.53 8.91
N ARG A 238 -11.25 -12.12 9.40
CA ARG A 238 -11.38 -11.55 10.76
C ARG A 238 -11.04 -12.56 11.85
N GLY A 239 -11.33 -13.83 11.62
CA GLY A 239 -10.92 -14.96 12.46
C GLY A 239 -9.46 -15.36 12.29
N GLU A 240 -8.64 -14.53 11.64
CA GLU A 240 -7.18 -14.70 11.48
C GLU A 240 -6.78 -15.91 10.63
N ALA A 241 -7.74 -16.59 10.00
CA ALA A 241 -7.47 -17.61 9.01
C ALA A 241 -6.86 -16.97 7.74
N VAL A 242 -5.76 -17.56 7.28
CA VAL A 242 -5.04 -17.18 6.06
C VAL A 242 -5.50 -18.08 4.92
N HIS A 243 -5.87 -17.48 3.80
CA HIS A 243 -6.22 -18.19 2.56
C HIS A 243 -5.43 -17.60 1.41
N THR A 244 -5.10 -18.45 0.44
CA THR A 244 -4.33 -18.04 -0.75
C THR A 244 -4.97 -18.58 -2.01
N THR A 245 -4.71 -17.90 -3.13
CA THR A 245 -4.94 -18.49 -4.45
C THR A 245 -3.93 -19.62 -4.72
N PRO A 246 -4.25 -20.59 -5.59
CA PRO A 246 -3.43 -21.80 -5.76
C PRO A 246 -1.99 -21.58 -6.19
N GLY A 247 -1.67 -20.51 -6.92
CA GLY A 247 -0.32 -20.21 -7.39
C GLY A 247 0.47 -19.30 -6.46
N TRP A 248 -0.03 -18.98 -5.26
CA TRP A 248 0.74 -18.26 -4.26
C TRP A 248 1.93 -19.11 -3.77
N VAL A 249 3.13 -18.80 -4.28
CA VAL A 249 4.36 -19.52 -3.92
C VAL A 249 5.04 -18.85 -2.72
N GLY A 250 4.72 -19.33 -1.53
CA GLY A 250 5.34 -18.90 -0.27
C GLY A 250 4.92 -19.80 0.91
N PRO A 251 5.57 -19.72 2.09
CA PRO A 251 5.16 -20.44 3.28
C PRO A 251 3.67 -20.37 3.62
N ALA A 252 2.99 -19.25 3.34
CA ALA A 252 1.54 -19.12 3.57
C ALA A 252 0.69 -19.91 2.56
N GLY A 253 1.23 -20.20 1.37
CA GLY A 253 0.58 -21.05 0.35
C GLY A 253 0.75 -22.56 0.59
N ARG A 254 1.63 -22.97 1.51
CA ARG A 254 1.81 -24.38 1.86
C ARG A 254 0.65 -24.87 2.73
N ARG A 255 -0.18 -25.78 2.20
CA ARG A 255 -1.20 -26.48 2.98
C ARG A 255 -0.54 -27.24 4.15
N PRO A 256 -1.17 -27.32 5.34
CA PRO A 256 -0.67 -28.14 6.43
C PRO A 256 -0.45 -29.59 5.95
N GLY A 257 0.79 -30.08 6.04
CA GLY A 257 1.17 -31.45 5.63
C GLY A 257 2.16 -31.57 4.48
N GLN A 258 2.52 -30.48 3.79
CA GLN A 258 3.63 -30.48 2.84
C GLN A 258 4.90 -29.97 3.54
N GLY A 259 5.83 -30.89 3.81
CA GLY A 259 7.02 -30.67 4.64
C GLY A 259 7.82 -29.42 4.26
N ALA A 260 8.27 -28.68 5.28
CA ALA A 260 9.16 -27.55 5.11
C ALA A 260 10.51 -28.02 4.52
N PRO A 261 11.13 -27.26 3.58
CA PRO A 261 12.56 -27.38 3.37
C PRO A 261 13.25 -27.00 4.69
N GLY A 262 14.16 -27.84 5.15
CA GLY A 262 14.91 -27.62 6.39
C GLY A 262 15.66 -26.26 6.38
N PRO A 263 16.04 -25.76 7.56
CA PRO A 263 16.76 -24.49 7.66
C PRO A 263 18.02 -24.52 6.79
N ALA A 264 18.27 -23.42 6.07
CA ALA A 264 19.48 -23.23 5.28
C ALA A 264 20.74 -23.49 6.14
N PRO A 265 21.79 -24.12 5.59
CA PRO A 265 22.95 -24.52 6.38
C PRO A 265 23.65 -23.30 7.01
N GLY A 266 23.64 -23.28 8.34
CA GLY A 266 24.26 -22.24 9.15
C GLY A 266 25.77 -22.16 8.93
N TYR A 267 26.24 -20.93 8.76
CA TYR A 267 27.65 -20.54 8.80
C TYR A 267 28.31 -21.03 10.10
N ARG A 268 29.11 -22.09 10.00
CA ARG A 268 29.86 -22.68 11.11
C ARG A 268 31.11 -21.83 11.35
N ARG A 269 31.13 -21.06 12.44
CA ARG A 269 32.37 -20.42 12.94
C ARG A 269 33.16 -21.46 13.75
N GLU A 270 34.27 -21.93 13.21
CA GLU A 270 35.28 -22.64 13.99
C GLU A 270 36.03 -21.63 14.87
N GLY A 271 36.28 -21.99 16.14
CA GLY A 271 37.11 -21.20 17.04
C GLY A 271 37.07 -21.69 18.48
N ARG A 272 38.11 -22.45 18.86
CA ARG A 272 38.36 -23.06 20.17
C ARG A 272 38.52 -22.02 21.30
N GLY A 273 38.20 -22.41 22.55
CA GLY A 273 38.97 -21.99 23.73
C GLY A 273 38.22 -21.56 24.99
N ARG A 274 37.96 -22.51 25.90
CA ARG A 274 37.98 -22.49 27.39
C ARG A 274 37.51 -21.26 28.21
N SER A 275 36.46 -21.50 29.01
CA SER A 275 36.26 -21.28 30.46
C SER A 275 36.72 -19.98 31.15
N SER A 276 35.79 -19.20 31.71
CA SER A 276 35.55 -19.09 33.17
C SER A 276 34.45 -18.04 33.52
N VAL A 277 33.86 -18.25 34.70
CA VAL A 277 32.74 -17.60 35.41
C VAL A 277 32.98 -16.09 35.71
N VAL A 278 31.95 -15.20 35.66
CA VAL A 278 31.23 -14.48 36.78
C VAL A 278 30.18 -13.45 36.26
N ASP A 279 29.10 -13.35 37.04
CA ASP A 279 28.01 -12.34 37.24
C ASP A 279 27.75 -11.08 36.36
N GLU A 280 26.44 -10.79 36.25
CA GLU A 280 25.68 -9.63 35.72
C GLU A 280 25.94 -8.26 36.46
N PRO A 281 25.33 -7.09 36.08
CA PRO A 281 24.41 -6.79 34.97
C PRO A 281 24.69 -5.48 34.16
N ALA A 282 23.88 -5.31 33.11
CA ALA A 282 23.44 -4.05 32.48
C ALA A 282 24.44 -3.19 31.67
N ARG A 283 24.27 -3.24 30.34
CA ARG A 283 24.15 -2.10 29.40
C ARG A 283 23.90 -2.64 27.99
N VAL A 284 22.65 -2.62 27.52
CA VAL A 284 22.34 -2.91 26.12
C VAL A 284 22.74 -1.69 25.29
N ALA A 285 23.91 -1.77 24.68
CA ALA A 285 24.24 -1.08 23.45
C ALA A 285 24.21 -2.12 22.31
N ALA A 286 23.34 -1.92 21.33
CA ALA A 286 23.35 -2.60 20.04
C ALA A 286 22.87 -1.53 19.04
N VAL A 287 23.68 -1.00 18.10
CA VAL A 287 24.36 -1.67 16.98
C VAL A 287 23.49 -2.75 16.35
N HIS A 288 22.75 -2.37 15.31
CA HIS A 288 22.47 -3.27 14.21
C HIS A 288 22.76 -2.57 12.89
N ARG A 289 23.81 -3.02 12.20
CA ARG A 289 23.91 -2.94 10.74
C ARG A 289 22.83 -3.87 10.19
N GLY A 290 21.77 -3.30 9.64
CA GLY A 290 20.71 -4.02 8.94
C GLY A 290 21.16 -4.43 7.54
N ASP A 291 20.69 -5.59 7.08
CA ASP A 291 20.84 -6.05 5.70
C ASP A 291 19.90 -5.22 4.81
N PRO A 292 20.40 -4.41 3.85
CA PRO A 292 19.59 -3.50 3.04
C PRO A 292 18.67 -4.20 2.02
N ALA A 293 18.64 -5.54 1.98
CA ALA A 293 17.86 -6.33 1.03
C ALA A 293 16.41 -6.61 1.47
N CYS A 294 16.03 -6.30 2.72
CA CYS A 294 14.67 -6.47 3.21
C CYS A 294 13.90 -5.15 3.15
N VAL A 295 12.93 -5.03 2.26
CA VAL A 295 12.03 -3.87 2.21
C VAL A 295 10.89 -4.13 3.18
N THR A 296 11.09 -3.76 4.45
CA THR A 296 10.02 -3.69 5.45
C THR A 296 10.17 -2.39 6.21
N MET A 297 9.16 -1.51 6.18
CA MET A 297 8.95 -0.54 7.27
C MET A 297 7.50 -0.10 7.37
N THR A 298 7.06 -0.11 8.63
CA THR A 298 5.77 0.28 9.16
C THR A 298 5.62 1.80 9.13
N GLY A 299 4.61 2.31 8.42
CA GLY A 299 4.22 3.71 8.52
C GLY A 299 3.74 4.04 9.94
N GLN A 300 4.47 4.88 10.67
CA GLN A 300 3.97 5.54 11.88
C GLN A 300 3.06 6.70 11.47
N ALA A 301 1.74 6.52 11.59
CA ALA A 301 0.81 7.64 11.67
C ALA A 301 0.61 8.00 13.15
N ALA A 302 1.50 8.80 13.72
CA ALA A 302 1.26 9.43 15.03
C ALA A 302 0.32 10.63 14.82
N THR A 303 -0.99 10.41 14.92
CA THR A 303 -1.95 11.52 15.08
C THR A 303 -1.96 11.96 16.54
N THR A 304 -1.33 13.10 16.82
CA THR A 304 -1.44 13.78 18.12
C THR A 304 -2.84 14.36 18.28
N ARG A 305 -3.75 13.59 18.92
CA ARG A 305 -4.95 14.16 19.54
C ARG A 305 -4.52 15.00 20.73
N ARG A 306 -4.79 16.30 20.70
CA ARG A 306 -4.85 17.13 21.92
C ARG A 306 -6.24 17.73 22.04
N ALA A 307 -7.04 17.17 22.94
CA ALA A 307 -8.30 17.72 23.41
C ALA A 307 -8.13 18.20 24.86
N ALA A 308 -8.40 19.48 25.11
CA ALA A 308 -8.84 20.06 26.38
C ALA A 308 -9.38 21.47 26.04
N ARG A 309 -10.69 21.74 26.06
CA ARG A 309 -11.51 22.22 27.21
C ARG A 309 -10.80 23.35 27.99
N SER A 310 -11.37 24.49 28.37
CA SER A 310 -12.71 25.10 28.37
C SER A 310 -12.55 26.54 28.91
N ARG A 311 -13.52 27.43 28.66
CA ARG A 311 -14.04 28.51 29.55
C ARG A 311 -15.13 29.27 28.78
N ILE A 312 -16.41 29.03 29.09
CA ILE A 312 -17.28 29.81 29.99
C ILE A 312 -17.54 31.23 29.45
N GLY A 313 -18.81 31.49 29.12
CA GLY A 313 -19.33 32.80 28.77
C GLY A 313 -20.83 32.71 28.45
N SER A 314 -21.65 32.69 29.49
CA SER A 314 -23.12 32.75 29.46
C SER A 314 -23.65 34.08 28.92
N CYS A 315 -24.68 34.06 28.08
CA CYS A 315 -25.75 35.08 28.06
C CYS A 315 -27.03 34.57 27.37
N THR A 316 -28.01 34.24 28.20
CA THR A 316 -29.44 34.65 28.18
C THR A 316 -30.16 34.92 26.83
N ALA A 317 -31.06 33.99 26.51
CA ALA A 317 -32.48 34.07 26.12
C ALA A 317 -33.10 35.26 25.32
N VAL A 318 -34.20 34.87 24.62
CA VAL A 318 -35.33 35.67 24.05
C VAL A 318 -35.07 36.12 22.60
N SER A 319 -35.94 35.95 21.58
CA SER A 319 -37.37 35.65 21.45
C SER A 319 -37.69 34.99 20.12
N ARG A 320 -38.79 34.23 20.10
CA ARG A 320 -39.54 33.83 18.90
C ARG A 320 -40.12 35.04 18.19
N THR A 321 -40.04 35.07 16.86
CA THR A 321 -41.08 35.69 16.03
C THR A 321 -41.28 34.85 14.76
N ARG A 322 -42.50 34.31 14.63
CA ARG A 322 -43.08 33.83 13.36
C ARG A 322 -43.37 35.04 12.46
N VAL A 323 -43.43 34.79 11.15
CA VAL A 323 -44.27 35.36 10.05
C VAL A 323 -43.36 35.37 8.82
N GLY A 324 -43.70 34.89 7.63
CA GLY A 324 -44.92 34.41 7.03
C GLY A 324 -44.63 34.26 5.53
N TRP A 325 -45.28 33.28 4.89
CA TRP A 325 -45.27 33.10 3.45
C TRP A 325 -45.77 34.35 2.72
N LEU A 326 -45.27 34.61 1.50
CA LEU A 326 -46.08 35.04 0.37
C LEU A 326 -45.34 34.85 -0.96
N ARG A 327 -46.12 34.42 -1.94
CA ARG A 327 -45.78 34.16 -3.34
C ARG A 327 -45.56 35.47 -4.10
N GLY A 328 -44.73 35.38 -5.15
CA GLY A 328 -44.62 36.32 -6.26
C GLY A 328 -43.85 35.61 -7.36
#